data_AF-A0A429B041-F1
#
_entry.id   AF-A0A429B041-F1
#
_cell.length_a   1.000
_cell.length_b   1.000
_cell.length_c   1.000
_cell.angle_alpha   90.00
_cell.angle_beta   90.00
_cell.angle_gamma   90.00
#
_symmetry.space_group_name_H-M   'P 1'
#
loop_
_entity.id
_entity.type
_entity.pdbx_description
1 polymer ?
#
loop_
_entity_poly.entity_id
_entity_poly.type
_entity_poly.pdbx_seq_one_letter_code
_entity_poly.pdbx_strand_id
1 'polypeptide(L)'
;MVVRLSGRRSADQYETVFGVEALAGGLRAEIPDVTVTTWDAAGDLPAFLQTLADDFRGWTGERTWHTDQLTLGAIFRSGGRVELTWTLRPWSSHPPGWETSVTTWIEGGQQMTRLAAGIRAFLARP
;
A
#
# COMPACT_ATOMS: atom_id res chain seq x y z
N MET A 1 -0.73 -11.40 -10.02
CA MET A 1 -0.79 -9.94 -9.89
C MET A 1 0.24 -9.49 -8.89
N VAL A 2 0.95 -8.40 -9.14
CA VAL A 2 2.05 -7.93 -8.30
C VAL A 2 1.99 -6.42 -8.15
N VAL A 3 2.27 -5.93 -6.95
CA VAL A 3 2.56 -4.52 -6.69
C VAL A 3 4.00 -4.40 -6.21
N ARG A 4 4.75 -3.45 -6.76
CA ARG A 4 6.16 -3.21 -6.44
C ARG A 4 6.34 -1.78 -5.95
N LEU A 5 7.13 -1.65 -4.90
CA LEU A 5 7.60 -0.39 -4.35
C LEU A 5 9.08 -0.26 -4.69
N SER A 6 9.51 0.90 -5.21
CA SER A 6 10.87 1.10 -5.69
C SER A 6 11.34 2.55 -5.52
N GLY A 7 12.64 2.81 -5.71
CA GLY A 7 13.14 4.18 -5.82
C GLY A 7 12.89 5.07 -4.59
N ARG A 8 12.82 4.49 -3.38
CA ARG A 8 12.58 5.27 -2.16
C ARG A 8 13.67 6.33 -2.01
N ARG A 9 13.24 7.55 -1.69
CA ARG A 9 14.07 8.70 -1.36
C ARG A 9 13.40 9.53 -0.28
N SER A 10 14.19 10.12 0.60
CA SER A 10 13.69 11.17 1.50
C SER A 10 13.63 12.49 0.73
N ALA A 11 12.45 13.11 0.63
CA ALA A 11 12.32 14.47 0.11
C ALA A 11 12.72 15.49 1.17
N ASP A 12 12.29 15.26 2.43
CA ASP A 12 12.76 15.97 3.61
C ASP A 12 12.66 15.09 4.88
N GLN A 13 12.69 15.68 6.07
CA GLN A 13 12.61 14.98 7.35
C GLN A 13 11.21 14.43 7.72
N TYR A 14 10.18 14.81 6.95
CA TYR A 14 8.78 14.44 7.13
C TYR A 14 8.17 13.76 5.90
N GLU A 15 8.84 13.85 4.74
CA GLU A 15 8.35 13.37 3.46
C GLU A 15 9.24 12.27 2.88
N THR A 16 8.65 11.11 2.62
CA THR A 16 9.26 10.00 1.89
C THR A 16 8.57 9.84 0.55
N VAL A 17 9.36 9.77 -0.52
CA VAL A 17 8.87 9.57 -1.88
C VAL A 17 9.33 8.21 -2.38
N PHE A 18 8.46 7.47 -3.06
CA PHE A 18 8.82 6.20 -3.70
C PHE A 18 7.94 5.92 -4.92
N GLY A 19 8.45 5.13 -5.85
CA GLY A 19 7.71 4.65 -7.00
C GLY A 19 6.84 3.45 -6.67
N VAL A 20 5.63 3.41 -7.24
CA VAL A 20 4.68 2.30 -7.13
C VAL A 20 4.34 1.80 -8.52
N GLU A 21 4.56 0.51 -8.76
CA GLU A 21 4.22 -0.16 -10.01
C GLU A 21 3.20 -1.28 -9.72
N ALA A 22 2.09 -1.27 -10.44
CA ALA A 22 1.08 -2.31 -10.37
C ALA A 22 1.00 -3.10 -11.69
N LEU A 23 1.11 -4.42 -11.58
CA LEU A 23 1.19 -5.35 -12.71
C LEU A 23 0.11 -6.44 -12.61
N ALA A 24 -0.70 -6.57 -13.66
CA ALA A 24 -1.63 -7.68 -13.85
C ALA A 24 -1.66 -8.11 -15.33
N GLY A 25 -2.43 -9.16 -15.66
CA GLY A 25 -2.56 -9.61 -17.04
C GLY A 25 -3.11 -8.50 -17.94
N GLY A 26 -2.27 -7.92 -18.80
CA GLY A 26 -2.63 -6.80 -19.68
C GLY A 26 -2.63 -5.41 -19.02
N LEU A 27 -2.29 -5.30 -17.73
CA LEU A 27 -2.23 -4.03 -16.99
C LEU A 27 -0.80 -3.77 -16.49
N ARG A 28 -0.28 -2.59 -16.84
CA ARG A 28 0.92 -1.99 -16.23
C ARG A 28 0.60 -0.54 -15.92
N ALA A 29 0.58 -0.20 -14.65
CA ALA A 29 0.39 1.16 -14.18
C ALA A 29 1.52 1.54 -13.22
N GLU A 30 1.99 2.77 -13.32
CA GLU A 30 3.16 3.22 -12.57
C GLU A 30 2.97 4.67 -12.14
N ILE A 31 3.24 4.94 -10.86
CA ILE A 31 3.41 6.29 -10.33
C ILE A 31 4.85 6.38 -9.83
N PRO A 32 5.73 7.16 -10.48
CA PRO A 32 7.16 7.18 -10.15
C PRO A 32 7.44 7.84 -8.80
N ASP A 33 6.59 8.78 -8.39
CA ASP A 33 6.75 9.56 -7.16
C ASP A 33 5.41 9.58 -6.41
N VAL A 34 5.21 8.61 -5.52
CA VAL A 34 4.19 8.64 -4.46
C VAL A 34 4.80 9.29 -3.24
N THR A 35 4.21 10.40 -2.81
CA THR A 35 4.58 11.11 -1.59
C THR A 35 3.81 10.53 -0.40
N VAL A 36 4.54 10.21 0.67
CA VAL A 36 3.98 9.88 1.98
C VAL A 36 4.60 10.80 3.02
N THR A 37 3.75 11.52 3.75
CA THR A 37 4.16 12.40 4.85
C THR A 37 3.88 11.77 6.21
N THR A 38 4.64 12.17 7.24
CA THR A 38 4.37 11.77 8.64
C THR A 38 3.03 12.27 9.17
N TRP A 39 2.38 13.20 8.46
CA TRP A 39 1.12 13.83 8.83
C TRP A 39 -0.05 13.39 7.96
N ASP A 40 0.19 12.57 6.93
CA ASP A 40 -0.89 12.02 6.12
C ASP A 40 -1.86 11.33 7.05
N ALA A 41 -3.14 11.68 6.94
CA ALA A 41 -4.19 11.27 7.86
C ALA A 41 -4.33 9.74 8.01
N ALA A 42 -3.70 8.96 7.12
CA ALA A 42 -3.66 7.51 7.19
C ALA A 42 -2.54 6.91 8.05
N GLY A 43 -1.57 7.70 8.52
CA GLY A 43 -0.48 7.24 9.37
C GLY A 43 0.53 6.33 8.66
N ASP A 44 1.38 5.65 9.45
CA ASP A 44 2.48 4.80 8.96
C ASP A 44 1.95 3.51 8.29
N LEU A 45 2.14 3.36 6.97
CA LEU A 45 1.73 2.16 6.20
C LEU A 45 2.22 0.84 6.84
N PRO A 46 3.50 0.71 7.24
CA PRO A 46 3.96 -0.41 8.05
C PRO A 46 3.15 -0.68 9.33
N ALA A 47 2.78 0.36 10.07
CA ALA A 47 1.96 0.20 11.26
C ALA A 47 0.55 -0.29 10.91
N PHE A 48 -0.08 0.26 9.86
CA PHE A 48 -1.35 -0.23 9.34
C PHE A 48 -1.29 -1.73 9.01
N LEU A 49 -0.31 -2.15 8.22
CA LEU A 49 -0.11 -3.58 7.88
C LEU A 49 0.16 -4.44 9.10
N GLN A 50 0.88 -3.91 10.10
CA GLN A 50 1.08 -4.61 11.37
C GLN A 50 -0.25 -4.83 12.11
N THR A 51 -1.15 -3.84 12.15
CA THR A 51 -2.48 -4.03 12.75
C THR A 51 -3.29 -5.13 12.05
N LEU A 52 -3.18 -5.23 10.71
CA LEU A 52 -3.82 -6.33 9.96
C LEU A 52 -3.20 -7.69 10.29
N ALA A 53 -1.89 -7.73 10.55
CA ALA A 53 -1.20 -8.93 10.97
C ALA A 53 -1.56 -9.35 12.40
N ASP A 54 -1.73 -8.38 13.30
CA ASP A 54 -2.09 -8.63 14.70
C ASP A 54 -3.55 -9.11 14.83
N ASP A 55 -4.44 -8.58 13.99
CA ASP A 55 -5.84 -9.00 13.88
C ASP A 55 -6.04 -10.21 12.95
N PHE A 56 -5.06 -11.11 12.88
CA PHE A 56 -5.11 -12.32 12.03
C PHE A 56 -6.28 -13.27 12.34
N ARG A 57 -6.91 -13.12 13.52
CA ARG A 57 -8.13 -13.86 13.90
C ARG A 57 -9.36 -13.40 13.13
N GLY A 58 -9.27 -12.26 12.45
CA GLY A 58 -10.29 -11.69 11.60
C GLY A 58 -10.85 -10.38 12.13
N TRP A 59 -11.38 -9.58 11.22
CA TRP A 59 -12.13 -8.36 11.50
C TRP A 59 -13.34 -8.27 10.56
N THR A 60 -14.31 -7.43 10.93
CA THR A 60 -15.49 -7.15 10.11
C THR A 60 -15.28 -5.88 9.29
N GLY A 61 -15.71 -5.91 8.04
CA GLY A 61 -15.66 -4.76 7.14
C GLY A 61 -14.30 -4.56 6.46
N GLU A 62 -14.19 -3.47 5.72
CA GLU A 62 -12.96 -3.04 5.07
C GLU A 62 -12.17 -2.09 5.97
N ARG A 63 -10.85 -2.30 6.02
CA ARG A 63 -9.91 -1.36 6.60
C ARG A 63 -9.13 -0.70 5.48
N THR A 64 -8.99 0.61 5.53
CA THR A 64 -8.39 1.38 4.45
C THR A 64 -7.27 2.25 4.98
N TRP A 65 -6.14 2.20 4.30
CA TRP A 65 -5.05 3.17 4.42
C TRP A 65 -4.98 3.95 3.11
N HIS A 66 -4.76 5.27 3.15
CA HIS A 66 -4.69 6.07 1.93
C HIS A 66 -3.80 7.30 2.04
N THR A 67 -3.19 7.65 0.92
CA THR A 67 -2.57 8.94 0.65
C THR A 67 -3.33 9.57 -0.51
N ASP A 68 -2.92 10.74 -0.96
CA ASP A 68 -3.52 11.34 -2.13
C ASP A 68 -3.32 10.52 -3.40
N GLN A 69 -2.25 9.71 -3.49
CA GLN A 69 -1.89 8.97 -4.71
C GLN A 69 -2.08 7.45 -4.61
N LEU A 70 -2.19 6.90 -3.41
CA LEU A 70 -2.25 5.47 -3.17
C LEU A 70 -3.28 5.14 -2.08
N THR A 71 -4.21 4.24 -2.38
CA THR A 71 -5.13 3.66 -1.39
C THR A 71 -4.89 2.15 -1.28
N LEU A 72 -4.85 1.64 -0.06
CA LEU A 72 -4.75 0.23 0.27
C LEU A 72 -6.00 -0.18 1.08
N GLY A 73 -6.89 -0.92 0.45
CA GLY A 73 -8.04 -1.55 1.09
C GLY A 73 -7.70 -2.96 1.55
N ALA A 74 -8.19 -3.36 2.72
CA ALA A 74 -7.94 -4.66 3.33
C ALA A 74 -9.25 -5.27 3.86
N ILE A 75 -9.63 -6.44 3.33
CA ILE A 75 -10.80 -7.20 3.78
C ILE A 75 -10.36 -8.59 4.22
N PHE A 76 -10.70 -8.96 5.45
CA PHE A 76 -10.50 -10.33 5.93
C PHE A 76 -11.58 -11.24 5.34
N ARG A 77 -11.15 -12.33 4.72
CA ARG A 77 -12.03 -13.36 4.17
C ARG A 77 -11.92 -14.64 4.99
N SER A 78 -12.96 -15.47 4.90
CA SER A 78 -12.97 -16.79 5.52
C SER A 78 -11.75 -17.61 5.07
N GLY A 79 -11.19 -18.40 6.00
CA GLY A 79 -9.98 -19.18 5.74
C GLY A 79 -8.66 -18.44 6.00
N GLY A 80 -8.70 -17.31 6.73
CA GLY A 80 -7.49 -16.61 7.17
C GLY A 80 -6.74 -15.91 6.03
N ARG A 81 -7.45 -15.50 4.98
CA ARG A 81 -6.87 -14.76 3.85
C ARG A 81 -7.32 -13.31 3.91
N VAL A 82 -6.41 -12.42 3.56
CA VAL A 82 -6.68 -11.00 3.44
C VAL A 82 -6.63 -10.63 1.97
N GLU A 83 -7.71 -10.04 1.51
CA GLU A 83 -7.81 -9.38 0.23
C GLU A 83 -7.21 -7.98 0.38
N LEU A 84 -6.12 -7.70 -0.34
CA LEU A 84 -5.44 -6.40 -0.35
C LEU A 84 -5.62 -5.75 -1.71
N THR A 85 -6.40 -4.67 -1.76
CA THR A 85 -6.68 -3.90 -2.98
C THR A 85 -5.83 -2.63 -3.00
N TRP A 86 -4.95 -2.53 -3.99
CA TRP A 86 -4.08 -1.39 -4.22
C TRP A 86 -4.69 -0.52 -5.31
N THR A 87 -5.14 0.67 -4.94
CA THR A 87 -5.66 1.66 -5.88
C THR A 87 -4.63 2.77 -6.08
N LEU A 88 -4.12 2.89 -7.30
CA LEU A 88 -3.18 3.93 -7.70
C LEU A 88 -3.95 5.02 -8.43
N ARG A 89 -3.68 6.28 -8.07
CA ARG A 89 -4.19 7.48 -8.74
C ARG A 89 -3.06 8.52 -8.78
N PRO A 90 -2.55 8.94 -9.95
CA PRO A 90 -1.52 9.96 -10.00
C PRO A 90 -2.11 11.29 -9.53
N TRP A 91 -1.27 12.10 -8.87
CA TRP A 91 -1.62 13.47 -8.55
C TRP A 91 -1.76 14.25 -9.86
N SER A 92 -2.99 14.56 -10.27
CA SER A 92 -3.22 15.33 -11.51
C SER A 92 -3.68 16.74 -11.17
N SER A 93 -2.84 17.73 -11.43
CA SER A 93 -3.28 19.14 -11.54
C SER A 93 -4.03 19.41 -12.86
N HIS A 94 -3.99 18.48 -13.83
CA HIS A 94 -4.59 18.63 -15.15
C HIS A 94 -5.30 17.32 -15.59
N PRO A 95 -6.61 17.35 -15.90
CA PRO A 95 -7.36 16.18 -16.39
C PRO A 95 -7.01 15.78 -17.85
N PRO A 96 -7.23 14.50 -18.24
CA PRO A 96 -7.74 13.41 -17.40
C PRO A 96 -6.63 12.66 -16.65
N GLY A 97 -6.78 12.53 -15.33
CA GLY A 97 -6.04 11.55 -14.52
C GLY A 97 -6.57 10.13 -14.76
N TRP A 98 -5.82 9.13 -14.33
CA TRP A 98 -6.25 7.72 -14.36
C TRP A 98 -6.39 7.17 -12.94
N GLU A 99 -7.24 6.16 -12.76
CA GLU A 99 -7.28 5.37 -11.54
C GLU A 99 -7.23 3.90 -11.92
N THR A 100 -6.46 3.10 -11.19
CA THR A 100 -6.47 1.64 -11.37
C THR A 100 -6.40 0.94 -10.02
N SER A 101 -7.14 -0.16 -9.90
CA SER A 101 -7.15 -1.00 -8.71
C SER A 101 -6.71 -2.41 -9.05
N VAL A 102 -5.87 -2.97 -8.18
CA VAL A 102 -5.22 -4.24 -8.42
C VAL A 102 -5.25 -4.99 -7.08
N THR A 103 -5.91 -6.15 -7.02
CA THR A 103 -6.13 -6.95 -5.79
C THR A 103 -5.19 -8.15 -5.62
N THR A 104 -4.35 -8.11 -4.58
CA THR A 104 -3.50 -9.23 -4.14
C THR A 104 -4.16 -10.03 -3.02
N TRP A 105 -3.85 -11.32 -2.95
CA TRP A 105 -4.22 -12.19 -1.83
C TRP A 105 -3.01 -12.50 -0.98
N ILE A 106 -3.14 -12.33 0.33
CA ILE A 106 -2.10 -12.70 1.29
C ILE A 106 -2.71 -13.52 2.42
N GLU A 107 -1.96 -14.48 2.95
CA GLU A 107 -2.38 -15.14 4.18
C GLU A 107 -2.27 -14.18 5.37
N GLY A 108 -3.28 -14.20 6.23
CA GLY A 108 -3.24 -13.49 7.50
C GLY A 108 -2.09 -14.00 8.39
N GLY A 109 -1.71 -13.21 9.38
CA GLY A 109 -0.63 -13.57 10.30
C GLY A 109 0.75 -13.45 9.64
N GLN A 110 1.50 -14.55 9.53
CA GLN A 110 2.95 -14.50 9.23
C GLN A 110 3.28 -13.87 7.88
N GLN A 111 2.50 -14.14 6.81
CA GLN A 111 2.76 -13.49 5.52
C GLN A 111 2.52 -11.99 5.59
N MET A 112 1.43 -11.56 6.25
CA MET A 112 1.16 -10.14 6.53
C MET A 112 2.27 -9.51 7.38
N THR A 113 2.76 -10.19 8.43
CA THR A 113 3.90 -9.71 9.25
C THR A 113 5.16 -9.53 8.41
N ARG A 114 5.45 -10.46 7.50
CA ARG A 114 6.59 -10.35 6.58
C ARG A 114 6.42 -9.18 5.61
N LEU A 115 5.20 -8.95 5.11
CA LEU A 115 4.89 -7.80 4.27
C LEU A 115 5.10 -6.48 5.04
N ALA A 116 4.56 -6.37 6.25
CA ALA A 116 4.74 -5.20 7.12
C ALA A 116 6.22 -4.93 7.41
N ALA A 117 6.98 -5.96 7.75
CA ALA A 117 8.43 -5.86 7.98
C ALA A 117 9.20 -5.48 6.72
N GLY A 118 8.84 -6.03 5.56
CA GLY A 118 9.45 -5.71 4.27
C GLY A 118 9.24 -4.25 3.88
N ILE A 119 8.01 -3.75 4.04
CA ILE A 119 7.67 -2.34 3.76
C ILE A 119 8.35 -1.42 4.78
N ARG A 120 8.37 -1.76 6.07
CA ARG A 120 9.13 -1.02 7.08
C ARG A 120 10.61 -0.90 6.71
N ALA A 121 11.22 -2.02 6.35
CA ALA A 121 12.64 -2.06 5.96
C ALA A 121 12.91 -1.31 4.65
N PHE A 122 11.95 -1.24 3.74
CA PHE A 122 12.04 -0.44 2.52
C PHE A 122 11.97 1.06 2.83
N LEU A 123 11.00 1.48 3.65
CA LEU A 123 10.80 2.90 4.00
C LEU A 123 11.88 3.45 4.94
N ALA A 124 12.52 2.60 5.74
CA ALA A 124 13.62 2.97 6.64
C ALA A 124 15.01 3.04 5.98
N ARG A 125 15.18 2.54 4.74
CA ARG A 125 16.45 2.67 4.01
C ARG A 125 16.64 4.10 3.54
N PRO A 126 17.84 4.71 3.64
CA PRO A 126 18.12 6.03 3.08
C PRO A 126 17.87 6.10 1.58
#